data_AF-A0A815MJI9-F1
#
_entry.id   AF-A0A815MJI9-F1
#
_cell.length_a   1.000
_cell.length_b   1.000
_cell.length_c   1.000
_cell.angle_alpha   90.00
_cell.angle_beta   90.00
_cell.angle_gamma   90.00
#
_symmetry.space_group_name_H-M   'P 1'
#
loop_
_entity.id
_entity.type
_entity.pdbx_description
1 polymer ?
#
loop_
_entity_poly.entity_id
_entity_poly.type
_entity_poly.pdbx_seq_one_letter_code
_entity_poly.pdbx_strand_id
1 'polypeptide(L)'
;MEENITMLLSSFRKAHLPIIHIKHDSSALTSAFHSSHAGNELEDHAKPLTTNNEPLLHKSVNSAFIGTDLEKRLREQGTLSLVIVGLTTNHCCETTTQMASNLGFDVFFVRDAIATFDRHFEG
;
A
#
# COMPACT_ATOMS: atom_id res chain seq x y z
N MET A 1 5.82 -4.87 -13.14
CA MET A 1 5.32 -4.40 -11.82
C MET A 1 3.98 -3.69 -11.96
N GLU A 2 3.89 -2.57 -12.68
CA GLU A 2 2.64 -1.80 -12.86
C GLU A 2 1.52 -2.66 -13.47
N GLU A 3 1.86 -3.48 -14.47
CA GLU A 3 0.94 -4.47 -15.05
C GLU A 3 0.43 -5.48 -14.02
N ASN A 4 1.28 -5.90 -13.08
CA ASN A 4 0.90 -6.86 -12.02
C ASN A 4 0.01 -6.20 -10.96
N ILE A 5 0.29 -4.94 -10.58
CA ILE A 5 -0.60 -4.15 -9.71
C ILE A 5 -1.97 -3.99 -10.39
N THR A 6 -1.99 -3.62 -11.68
CA THR A 6 -3.21 -3.46 -12.46
C THR A 6 -3.99 -4.77 -12.56
N MET A 7 -3.30 -5.89 -12.78
CA MET A 7 -3.91 -7.22 -12.89
C MET A 7 -4.51 -7.68 -11.56
N LEU A 8 -3.82 -7.45 -10.43
CA LEU A 8 -4.31 -7.79 -9.10
C LEU A 8 -5.50 -6.92 -8.71
N LEU A 9 -5.41 -5.60 -8.89
CA LEU A 9 -6.54 -4.69 -8.68
C LEU A 9 -7.75 -5.11 -9.52
N SER A 10 -7.54 -5.41 -10.80
CA SER A 10 -8.61 -5.87 -11.69
C SER A 10 -9.23 -7.20 -11.23
N SER A 11 -8.42 -8.13 -10.75
CA SER A 11 -8.89 -9.42 -10.22
C SER A 11 -9.70 -9.25 -8.94
N PHE A 12 -9.24 -8.42 -7.99
CA PHE A 12 -9.95 -8.12 -6.76
C PHE A 12 -11.29 -7.44 -7.04
N ARG A 13 -11.31 -6.45 -7.94
CA ARG A 13 -12.53 -5.76 -8.38
C ARG A 13 -13.54 -6.73 -8.98
N LYS A 14 -13.12 -7.59 -9.91
CA LYS A 14 -14.00 -8.61 -10.53
C LYS A 14 -14.55 -9.61 -9.52
N ALA A 15 -13.73 -10.00 -8.54
CA ALA A 15 -14.13 -10.90 -7.46
C ALA A 15 -14.92 -10.21 -6.34
N HIS A 16 -15.16 -8.90 -6.43
CA HIS A 16 -15.80 -8.09 -5.38
C HIS A 16 -15.11 -8.22 -4.02
N LEU A 17 -13.78 -8.39 -4.04
CA LEU A 17 -12.97 -8.45 -2.83
C LEU A 17 -12.65 -7.04 -2.32
N PRO A 18 -12.50 -6.86 -0.99
CA PRO A 18 -12.13 -5.57 -0.42
C PRO A 18 -10.78 -5.07 -0.93
N ILE A 19 -10.70 -3.78 -1.25
CA ILE A 19 -9.48 -3.09 -1.66
C ILE A 19 -9.32 -1.86 -0.77
N ILE A 20 -8.12 -1.66 -0.22
CA ILE A 20 -7.75 -0.44 0.51
C ILE A 20 -6.49 0.11 -0.13
N HIS A 21 -6.54 1.37 -0.57
CA HIS A 21 -5.40 2.08 -1.13
C HIS A 21 -4.66 2.82 -0.03
N ILE A 22 -3.33 2.79 -0.09
CA ILE A 22 -2.46 3.47 0.88
C ILE A 22 -1.57 4.45 0.13
N LYS A 23 -1.59 5.72 0.52
CA LYS A 23 -0.76 6.78 -0.03
C LYS A 23 0.16 7.34 1.04
N HIS A 24 1.43 7.55 0.69
CA HIS A 24 2.40 8.14 1.60
C HIS A 24 2.45 9.65 1.42
N ASP A 25 2.20 10.40 2.50
CA ASP A 25 2.31 11.84 2.54
C ASP A 25 3.40 12.23 3.53
N SER A 26 4.53 12.70 3.01
CA SER A 26 5.63 13.17 3.83
C SER A 26 5.22 14.40 4.62
N SER A 27 5.59 14.48 5.90
CA SER A 27 5.40 15.67 6.73
C SER A 27 6.45 16.76 6.47
N ALA A 28 7.57 16.42 5.82
CA ALA A 28 8.61 17.38 5.46
C ALA A 28 8.18 18.17 4.22
N LEU A 29 8.03 19.49 4.35
CA LEU A 29 7.64 20.40 3.27
C LEU A 29 8.59 20.39 2.07
N THR A 30 9.85 19.99 2.26
CA THR A 30 10.86 19.92 1.18
C THR A 30 10.86 18.58 0.44
N SER A 31 10.13 17.58 0.93
CA SER A 31 10.09 16.25 0.32
C SER A 31 9.31 16.26 -0.99
N ALA A 32 9.81 15.56 -2.02
CA ALA A 32 9.09 15.33 -3.26
C ALA A 32 7.74 14.60 -3.03
N PHE A 33 7.60 13.87 -1.92
CA PHE A 33 6.39 13.15 -1.51
C PHE A 33 5.51 13.93 -0.53
N HIS A 34 5.77 15.23 -0.30
CA HIS A 34 4.84 16.08 0.44
C HIS A 34 3.55 16.27 -0.38
N SER A 35 2.39 16.33 0.30
CA SER A 35 1.07 16.36 -0.37
C SER A 35 0.82 17.56 -1.27
N SER A 36 1.60 18.62 -1.13
CA SER A 36 1.55 19.81 -2.00
C SER A 36 2.37 19.69 -3.28
N HIS A 37 3.13 18.61 -3.48
CA HIS A 37 4.02 18.45 -4.63
C HIS A 37 3.48 17.45 -5.65
N ALA A 38 3.73 17.71 -6.93
CA ALA A 38 3.33 16.82 -8.02
C ALA A 38 3.93 15.40 -7.89
N GLY A 39 5.10 15.26 -7.26
CA GLY A 39 5.71 13.96 -6.98
C GLY A 39 4.93 13.07 -5.98
N ASN A 40 3.87 13.59 -5.38
CA ASN A 40 2.95 12.85 -4.50
C ASN A 40 1.66 12.43 -5.24
N GLU A 41 1.52 12.66 -6.54
CA GLU A 41 0.37 12.16 -7.29
C GLU A 41 0.35 10.62 -7.35
N LEU A 42 -0.85 10.04 -7.32
CA LEU A 42 -1.03 8.61 -7.55
C LEU A 42 -0.94 8.34 -9.05
N GLU A 43 -0.20 7.29 -9.40
CA GLU A 43 -0.18 6.77 -10.77
C GLU A 43 -1.57 6.32 -11.21
N ASP A 44 -1.95 6.59 -12.46
CA ASP A 44 -3.29 6.32 -12.98
C ASP A 44 -3.73 4.86 -12.80
N HIS A 45 -2.79 3.92 -12.94
CA HIS A 45 -3.05 2.49 -12.82
C HIS A 45 -3.34 2.03 -11.38
N ALA A 46 -2.97 2.83 -10.37
CA ALA A 46 -3.14 2.53 -8.95
C ALA A 46 -4.20 3.44 -8.28
N LYS A 47 -4.94 4.24 -9.05
CA LYS A 47 -5.97 5.11 -8.49
C LYS A 47 -7.18 4.30 -7.96
N PRO A 48 -7.77 4.74 -6.83
CA PRO A 48 -9.04 4.20 -6.36
C PRO A 48 -10.16 4.41 -7.38
N LEU A 49 -11.03 3.40 -7.55
CA LEU A 49 -12.27 3.57 -8.27
C LEU A 49 -13.34 4.16 -7.37
N THR A 50 -13.79 5.37 -7.71
CA THR A 50 -14.90 6.05 -7.03
C THR A 50 -16.21 5.25 -7.14
N THR A 51 -16.44 4.56 -8.26
CA THR A 51 -17.62 3.72 -8.48
C THR A 51 -17.73 2.55 -7.50
N ASN A 52 -16.60 2.08 -6.96
CA ASN A 52 -16.53 0.94 -6.04
C ASN A 52 -16.34 1.37 -4.59
N ASN A 53 -16.38 2.69 -4.31
CA ASN A 53 -16.13 3.27 -3.00
C ASN A 53 -14.84 2.75 -2.33
N GLU A 54 -13.77 2.59 -3.13
CA GLU A 54 -12.50 2.08 -2.65
C GLU A 54 -11.82 3.12 -1.72
N PRO A 55 -11.59 2.81 -0.44
CA PRO A 55 -10.98 3.75 0.50
C PRO A 55 -9.53 4.06 0.14
N LEU A 56 -9.14 5.32 0.33
CA LEU A 56 -7.76 5.80 0.26
C LEU A 56 -7.32 6.30 1.64
N LEU A 57 -6.32 5.66 2.23
CA LEU A 57 -5.73 6.05 3.50
C LEU A 57 -4.39 6.73 3.26
N HIS A 58 -4.09 7.72 4.09
CA HIS A 58 -2.86 8.48 4.04
C HIS A 58 -1.97 8.13 5.23
N LYS A 59 -0.68 7.91 5.00
CA LYS A 59 0.32 7.62 6.05
C LYS A 59 1.53 8.54 5.93
N SER A 60 2.11 8.93 7.06
CA SER A 60 3.34 9.73 7.09
C SER A 60 4.59 8.94 7.47
N VAL A 61 4.43 7.66 7.83
CA VAL A 61 5.54 6.75 8.17
C VAL A 61 5.52 5.50 7.29
N ASN A 62 6.50 4.62 7.46
CA ASN A 62 6.67 3.42 6.62
C ASN A 62 5.47 2.48 6.72
N SER A 63 5.07 2.15 7.95
CA SER A 63 3.99 1.21 8.19
C SER A 63 2.62 1.85 7.93
N ALA A 64 1.74 1.13 7.23
CA ALA A 64 0.40 1.61 6.94
C ALA A 64 -0.57 1.54 8.13
N PHE A 65 -0.20 0.88 9.24
CA PHE A 65 -1.06 0.79 10.43
C PHE A 65 -0.74 1.88 11.47
N ILE A 66 0.42 2.53 11.39
CA ILE A 66 0.77 3.59 12.34
C ILE A 66 0.13 4.90 11.88
N GLY A 67 -0.69 5.49 12.76
CA GLY A 67 -1.33 6.79 12.51
C GLY A 67 -2.47 6.74 11.50
N THR A 68 -2.97 5.54 11.16
CA THR A 68 -4.15 5.35 10.29
C THR A 68 -5.21 4.50 11.01
N ASP A 69 -6.38 4.37 10.42
CA ASP A 69 -7.45 3.48 10.89
C ASP A 69 -7.46 2.10 10.18
N LEU A 70 -6.35 1.72 9.54
CA LEU A 70 -6.24 0.48 8.75
C LEU A 70 -6.59 -0.76 9.55
N GLU A 71 -6.02 -0.94 10.75
CA GLU A 71 -6.30 -2.13 11.57
C GLU A 71 -7.79 -2.25 11.88
N LYS A 72 -8.38 -1.14 12.33
CA LYS A 72 -9.79 -1.09 12.70
C LYS A 72 -10.68 -1.51 11.53
N ARG A 73 -10.43 -0.96 10.33
CA ARG A 73 -11.18 -1.31 9.11
C ARG A 73 -11.06 -2.79 8.78
N LEU A 74 -9.85 -3.34 8.83
CA LEU A 74 -9.61 -4.76 8.54
C LEU A 74 -10.34 -5.67 9.54
N ARG A 75 -10.33 -5.31 10.82
CA ARG A 75 -11.06 -6.05 11.87
C ARG A 75 -12.57 -5.96 11.70
N GLU A 76 -13.10 -4.77 11.43
CA GLU A 76 -14.53 -4.54 11.20
C GLU A 76 -15.05 -5.30 9.96
N GLN A 77 -14.19 -5.49 8.95
CA GLN A 77 -14.47 -6.30 7.76
C GLN A 77 -14.35 -7.81 8.00
N GLY A 78 -13.85 -8.24 9.17
CA GLY A 78 -13.56 -9.66 9.44
C GLY A 78 -12.42 -10.22 8.58
N THR A 79 -11.52 -9.35 8.11
CA THR A 79 -10.40 -9.75 7.24
C THR A 79 -9.38 -10.57 8.00
N LEU A 80 -9.10 -11.78 7.51
CA LEU A 80 -8.09 -12.67 8.09
C LEU A 80 -6.79 -12.65 7.30
N SER A 81 -6.88 -12.47 5.98
CA SER A 81 -5.73 -12.53 5.08
C SER A 81 -5.57 -11.25 4.27
N LEU A 82 -4.33 -10.84 4.07
CA LEU A 82 -3.96 -9.62 3.34
C LEU A 82 -3.07 -9.97 2.15
N VAL A 83 -3.39 -9.42 0.98
CA VAL A 83 -2.48 -9.38 -0.16
C VAL A 83 -1.89 -7.98 -0.23
N ILE A 84 -0.58 -7.84 -0.05
CA ILE A 84 0.09 -6.55 -0.03
C ILE A 84 0.90 -6.37 -1.32
N VAL A 85 0.65 -5.24 -2.00
CA VAL A 85 1.31 -4.80 -3.24
C VAL A 85 1.66 -3.32 -3.14
N GLY A 86 2.65 -2.84 -3.89
CA GLY A 86 2.94 -1.40 -3.96
C GLY A 86 4.42 -1.05 -4.09
N LEU A 87 4.76 0.18 -3.69
CA LEU A 87 6.11 0.76 -3.75
C LEU A 87 6.39 1.55 -2.47
N THR A 88 7.61 1.55 -1.91
CA THR A 88 8.79 0.74 -2.25
C THR A 88 8.83 -0.56 -1.43
N THR A 89 9.34 -1.65 -2.03
CA THR A 89 9.42 -2.99 -1.41
C THR A 89 10.06 -2.96 -0.03
N ASN A 90 11.23 -2.33 0.09
CA ASN A 90 12.14 -2.50 1.23
C ASN A 90 11.85 -1.55 2.40
N HIS A 91 10.78 -0.77 2.32
CA HIS A 91 10.46 0.21 3.35
C HIS A 91 8.99 0.18 3.73
N CYS A 92 8.10 0.53 2.82
CA CYS A 92 6.70 0.66 3.15
C CYS A 92 6.00 -0.71 3.17
N CYS A 93 6.18 -1.50 2.10
CA CYS A 93 5.52 -2.80 1.97
C CYS A 93 6.03 -3.81 3.00
N GLU A 94 7.36 -3.91 3.20
CA GLU A 94 7.95 -4.82 4.18
C GLU A 94 7.55 -4.48 5.62
N THR A 95 7.68 -3.22 6.05
CA THR A 95 7.29 -2.81 7.41
C THR A 95 5.81 -3.07 7.67
N THR A 96 4.96 -2.81 6.68
CA THR A 96 3.52 -3.09 6.76
C THR A 96 3.23 -4.58 6.84
N THR A 97 3.95 -5.39 6.06
CA THR A 97 3.83 -6.86 6.03
C THR A 97 4.23 -7.49 7.37
N GLN A 98 5.39 -7.11 7.90
CA GLN A 98 5.89 -7.67 9.16
C GLN A 98 4.93 -7.36 10.31
N MET A 99 4.44 -6.12 10.37
CA MET A 99 3.54 -5.69 11.43
C MET A 99 2.14 -6.29 11.26
N ALA A 100 1.63 -6.44 10.03
CA ALA A 100 0.39 -7.19 9.79
C ALA A 100 0.50 -8.64 10.28
N SER A 101 1.62 -9.32 10.01
CA SER A 101 1.89 -10.66 10.53
C SER A 101 1.92 -10.66 12.07
N ASN A 102 2.60 -9.69 12.70
CA ASN A 102 2.64 -9.56 14.16
C ASN A 102 1.27 -9.27 14.79
N LEU A 103 0.37 -8.59 14.06
CA LEU A 103 -1.02 -8.35 14.48
C LEU A 103 -1.92 -9.58 14.24
N GLY A 104 -1.38 -10.67 13.69
CA GLY A 104 -2.10 -11.94 13.50
C GLY A 104 -2.90 -12.03 12.20
N PHE A 105 -2.56 -11.25 11.17
CA PHE A 105 -3.09 -11.44 9.82
C PHE A 105 -2.24 -12.43 9.03
N ASP A 106 -2.88 -13.25 8.19
CA ASP A 106 -2.19 -14.08 7.21
C ASP A 106 -1.78 -13.24 6.00
N VAL A 107 -0.49 -13.00 5.81
CA VAL A 107 -0.02 -12.06 4.77
C VAL A 107 0.56 -12.81 3.58
N PHE A 108 -0.01 -12.56 2.40
CA PHE A 108 0.54 -12.97 1.12
C PHE A 108 1.33 -11.81 0.52
N PHE A 109 2.64 -11.96 0.48
CA PHE A 109 3.56 -10.98 -0.11
C PHE A 109 3.84 -11.34 -1.57
N VAL A 110 3.23 -10.63 -2.51
CA VAL A 110 3.35 -10.94 -3.95
C VAL A 110 4.64 -10.36 -4.51
N ARG A 111 5.70 -11.18 -4.55
CA ARG A 111 7.04 -10.77 -5.02
C ARG A 111 7.05 -10.12 -6.41
N ASP A 112 6.17 -10.55 -7.33
CA ASP A 112 6.17 -10.06 -8.70
C ASP A 112 5.46 -8.69 -8.88
N ALA A 113 4.80 -8.17 -7.84
CA ALA A 113 4.02 -6.93 -7.89
C ALA A 113 4.66 -5.75 -7.12
N ILE A 114 5.97 -5.80 -6.87
CA ILE A 114 6.70 -4.82 -6.04
C ILE A 114 8.09 -4.58 -6.65
N ALA A 115 8.54 -3.33 -6.78
CA ALA A 115 9.91 -3.00 -7.23
C ALA A 115 10.78 -2.51 -6.08
N THR A 116 11.97 -3.10 -5.99
CA THR A 116 13.08 -2.63 -5.14
C THR A 116 13.91 -1.63 -5.95
N PHE A 117 14.36 -0.56 -5.30
CA PHE A 117 15.52 0.19 -5.79
C PHE A 117 16.77 -0.54 -5.29
N ASP A 118 17.68 -0.90 -6.20
CA ASP A 118 18.97 -1.45 -5.81
C ASP A 118 19.69 -0.46 -4.89
N ARG A 119 20.15 -0.94 -3.73
CA ARG A 119 21.15 -0.22 -2.94
C ARG A 119 22.47 -0.91 -3.14
N HIS A 120 23.37 -0.26 -3.86
CA HIS A 120 24.78 -0.58 -3.75
C HIS A 120 25.26 -0.22 -2.35
N PHE A 121 25.65 -1.23 -1.60
CA PHE A 121 26.41 -1.08 -0.37
C PHE A 121 27.87 -0.90 -0.81
N GLU A 122 28.38 0.34 -0.77
CA GLU A 122 29.83 0.56 -0.78
C GLU A 122 30.30 0.35 0.67
N GLY A 123 30.85 -0.83 0.90
CA GLY A 123 31.69 -1.11 2.07
C GLY A 123 33.13 -0.70 1.80
#